data_AF-A0A1G2RDH9-F1
#
_entry.id   AF-A0A1G2RDH9-F1
#
_cell.length_a   1.000
_cell.length_b   1.000
_cell.length_c   1.000
_cell.angle_alpha   90.00
_cell.angle_beta   90.00
_cell.angle_gamma   90.00
#
_symmetry.space_group_name_H-M   'P 1'
#
loop_
_entity.id
_entity.type
_entity.pdbx_description
1 polymer ?
#
loop_
_entity_poly.entity_id
_entity_poly.type
_entity_poly.pdbx_seq_one_letter_code
_entity_poly.pdbx_strand_id
1 'polypeptide(L)'
;MAKKAVKTTPKKAVAKEKSKKKKLQEETAIQKIVNHYFFSKGLSLKKIKRDAKKKKIIYSRFTRPAKQLLVLAGSVKKAQKAIDKVATWAQSRNLDYAIETVFKKWLEIDRLKPKEIVKKPYYDGNYMVWSDSKRKWYVITPEGEWLEFAGKEEDIEWKTIK
;
A
#
# COMPACT_ATOMS: atom_id res chain seq x y z
N MET A 1 -70.85 5.68 10.56
CA MET A 1 -69.87 4.58 10.41
C MET A 1 -68.84 5.03 9.36
N ALA A 2 -67.52 4.97 9.46
CA ALA A 2 -66.57 4.38 10.40
C ALA A 2 -65.29 5.26 10.41
N LYS A 3 -64.71 5.53 11.59
CA LYS A 3 -63.41 6.21 11.70
C LYS A 3 -62.30 5.20 11.36
N LYS A 4 -61.63 5.38 10.21
CA LYS A 4 -60.42 4.61 9.86
C LYS A 4 -59.30 4.96 10.85
N ALA A 5 -58.94 4.00 11.69
CA ALA A 5 -57.78 4.10 12.57
C ALA A 5 -56.49 4.10 11.73
N VAL A 6 -55.83 5.26 11.66
CA VAL A 6 -54.47 5.40 11.13
C VAL A 6 -53.53 4.67 12.08
N LYS A 7 -53.08 3.46 11.70
CA LYS A 7 -52.04 2.72 12.39
C LYS A 7 -50.75 3.53 12.37
N THR A 8 -50.50 4.30 13.42
CA THR A 8 -49.23 4.98 13.67
C THR A 8 -48.17 3.93 14.01
N THR A 9 -47.45 3.45 12.99
CA THR A 9 -46.25 2.64 13.21
C THR A 9 -45.25 3.42 14.08
N PRO A 10 -44.66 2.80 15.11
CA PRO A 10 -43.90 3.52 16.13
C PRO A 10 -42.57 4.03 15.55
N LYS A 11 -42.43 5.35 15.41
CA LYS A 11 -41.21 6.06 14.95
C LYS A 11 -39.91 5.57 15.64
N LYS A 12 -39.98 5.06 16.87
CA LYS A 12 -38.84 4.48 17.63
C LYS A 12 -38.28 3.20 17.02
N ALA A 13 -39.10 2.32 16.45
CA ALA A 13 -38.64 1.06 15.86
C ALA A 13 -37.82 1.30 14.57
N VAL A 14 -38.32 2.20 13.72
CA VAL A 14 -37.68 2.57 12.44
C VAL A 14 -36.33 3.27 12.66
N ALA A 15 -36.19 4.11 13.69
CA ALA A 15 -34.93 4.76 14.03
C ALA A 15 -33.86 3.77 14.55
N LYS A 16 -34.28 2.77 15.34
CA LYS A 16 -33.41 1.73 15.89
C LYS A 16 -32.91 0.76 14.82
N GLU A 17 -33.74 0.51 13.80
CA GLU A 17 -33.38 -0.34 12.65
C GLU A 17 -32.42 0.39 11.69
N LYS A 18 -32.66 1.68 11.41
CA LYS A 18 -31.75 2.53 10.62
C LYS A 18 -30.36 2.65 11.27
N SER A 19 -30.28 2.78 12.60
CA SER A 19 -28.99 2.85 13.31
C SER A 19 -28.24 1.52 13.30
N LYS A 20 -28.94 0.38 13.45
CA LYS A 20 -28.36 -0.96 13.28
C LYS A 20 -27.78 -1.15 11.87
N LYS A 21 -28.52 -0.77 10.84
CA LYS A 21 -28.08 -0.88 9.44
C LYS A 21 -26.84 -0.03 9.16
N LYS A 22 -26.77 1.20 9.69
CA LYS A 22 -25.58 2.06 9.60
C LYS A 22 -24.36 1.44 10.29
N LYS A 23 -24.51 0.93 11.52
CA LYS A 23 -23.41 0.25 12.23
C LYS A 23 -22.89 -0.95 11.45
N LEU A 24 -23.78 -1.77 10.90
CA LEU A 24 -23.39 -2.91 10.06
C LEU A 24 -22.62 -2.47 8.82
N GLN A 25 -23.06 -1.40 8.15
CA GLN A 25 -22.36 -0.84 6.98
C GLN A 25 -20.97 -0.28 7.34
N GLU A 26 -20.83 0.42 8.47
CA GLU A 26 -19.56 0.93 8.98
C GLU A 26 -18.59 -0.21 9.35
N GLU A 27 -19.07 -1.24 10.05
CA GLU A 27 -18.27 -2.43 10.36
C GLU A 27 -17.80 -3.13 9.09
N THR A 28 -18.67 -3.23 8.09
CA THR A 28 -18.33 -3.80 6.78
C THR A 28 -17.29 -2.92 6.05
N ALA A 29 -17.38 -1.60 6.19
CA ALA A 29 -16.43 -0.65 5.58
C ALA A 29 -15.04 -0.75 6.22
N ILE A 30 -14.97 -0.82 7.56
CA ILE A 30 -13.73 -1.02 8.30
C ILE A 30 -13.10 -2.36 7.90
N GLN A 31 -13.91 -3.43 7.80
CA GLN A 31 -13.41 -4.73 7.38
C GLN A 31 -12.82 -4.71 5.97
N LYS A 32 -13.45 -4.01 5.03
CA LYS A 32 -12.92 -3.87 3.67
C LYS A 32 -11.56 -3.17 3.64
N ILE A 33 -11.36 -2.15 4.47
CA ILE A 33 -10.08 -1.42 4.56
C ILE A 33 -8.99 -2.31 5.15
N VAL A 34 -9.27 -2.99 6.26
CA VAL A 34 -8.28 -3.88 6.91
C VAL A 34 -7.91 -5.04 6.00
N ASN A 35 -8.90 -5.66 5.34
CA ASN A 35 -8.64 -6.72 4.37
C ASN A 35 -7.79 -6.24 3.19
N HIS A 36 -8.04 -5.02 2.71
CA HIS A 36 -7.24 -4.40 1.64
C HIS A 36 -5.80 -4.15 2.07
N TYR A 37 -5.58 -3.67 3.29
CA TYR A 37 -4.24 -3.51 3.87
C TYR A 37 -3.48 -4.85 3.97
N PHE A 38 -4.12 -5.93 4.40
CA PHE A 38 -3.46 -7.23 4.42
C PHE A 38 -3.24 -7.79 3.01
N PHE A 39 -4.14 -7.49 2.09
CA PHE A 39 -3.97 -7.85 0.69
C PHE A 39 -2.75 -7.14 0.07
N SER A 40 -2.55 -5.85 0.36
CA SER A 40 -1.36 -5.11 -0.10
C SER A 40 -0.06 -5.63 0.53
N LYS A 41 -0.14 -6.40 1.63
CA LYS A 41 0.98 -7.16 2.23
C LYS A 41 1.16 -8.56 1.63
N GLY A 42 0.37 -8.95 0.63
CA GLY A 42 0.43 -10.27 -0.01
C GLY A 42 -0.31 -11.38 0.75
N LEU A 43 -1.16 -11.05 1.72
CA LEU A 43 -1.96 -12.03 2.45
C LEU A 43 -3.34 -12.20 1.79
N SER A 44 -3.69 -13.44 1.45
CA SER A 44 -5.02 -13.77 0.96
C SER A 44 -6.05 -13.84 2.10
N LEU A 45 -7.33 -13.61 1.80
CA LEU A 45 -8.45 -13.72 2.76
C LEU A 45 -8.45 -15.07 3.52
N LYS A 46 -8.13 -16.18 2.83
CA LYS A 46 -8.03 -17.51 3.44
C LYS A 46 -6.91 -17.58 4.47
N LYS A 47 -5.76 -16.95 4.18
CA LYS A 47 -4.60 -16.89 5.08
C LYS A 47 -4.88 -15.99 6.28
N ILE A 48 -5.48 -14.82 6.07
CA ILE A 48 -5.89 -13.89 7.14
C ILE A 48 -6.82 -14.59 8.15
N LYS A 49 -7.86 -15.29 7.68
CA LYS A 49 -8.80 -16.02 8.55
C LYS A 49 -8.11 -17.12 9.36
N ARG A 50 -7.21 -17.87 8.71
CA ARG A 50 -6.44 -18.95 9.35
C ARG A 50 -5.51 -18.40 10.42
N ASP A 51 -4.80 -17.33 10.12
CA ASP A 51 -3.82 -16.71 11.01
C ASP A 51 -4.50 -15.95 12.16
N ALA A 52 -5.68 -15.35 11.92
CA ALA A 52 -6.52 -14.79 12.99
C ALA A 52 -7.02 -15.88 13.96
N LYS A 53 -7.48 -17.04 13.43
CA LYS A 53 -7.89 -18.19 14.28
C LYS A 53 -6.72 -18.74 15.10
N LYS A 54 -5.51 -18.71 14.55
CA LYS A 54 -4.26 -19.08 15.22
C LYS A 54 -3.67 -17.96 16.09
N LYS A 55 -4.37 -16.84 16.29
CA LYS A 55 -3.92 -15.63 17.02
C LYS A 55 -2.61 -15.00 16.51
N LYS A 56 -2.16 -15.35 15.31
CA LYS A 56 -0.98 -14.75 14.65
C LYS A 56 -1.27 -13.34 14.13
N ILE A 57 -2.53 -13.08 13.76
CA ILE A 57 -3.00 -11.74 13.38
C ILE A 57 -4.07 -11.32 14.37
N ILE A 58 -3.78 -10.28 15.15
CA ILE A 58 -4.76 -9.69 16.07
C ILE A 58 -5.53 -8.62 15.31
N TYR A 59 -6.62 -9.02 14.67
CA TYR A 59 -7.43 -8.16 13.79
C TYR A 59 -7.90 -6.87 14.47
N SER A 60 -8.23 -6.94 15.77
CA SER A 60 -8.67 -5.79 16.57
C SER A 60 -7.64 -4.66 16.67
N ARG A 61 -6.35 -4.93 16.47
CA ARG A 61 -5.32 -3.88 16.44
C ARG A 61 -5.48 -2.95 15.23
N PHE A 62 -6.03 -3.45 14.14
CA PHE A 62 -6.14 -2.73 12.87
C PHE A 62 -7.50 -2.05 12.67
N THR A 63 -8.50 -2.37 13.48
CA THR A 63 -9.86 -1.80 13.36
C THR A 63 -9.91 -0.33 13.75
N ARG A 64 -9.21 0.07 14.81
CA ARG A 64 -9.14 1.48 15.25
C ARG A 64 -8.44 2.38 14.22
N PRO A 65 -7.23 2.02 13.71
CA PRO A 65 -6.61 2.72 12.60
C PRO A 65 -7.51 2.76 11.36
N ALA A 66 -8.07 1.63 10.92
CA ALA A 66 -8.93 1.61 9.73
C ALA A 66 -10.18 2.51 9.87
N LYS A 67 -10.76 2.61 11.07
CA LYS A 67 -11.86 3.54 11.34
C LYS A 67 -11.43 5.00 11.17
N GLN A 68 -10.27 5.38 11.71
CA GLN A 68 -9.72 6.73 11.54
C GLN A 68 -9.45 7.05 10.06
N LEU A 69 -8.92 6.08 9.31
CA LEU A 69 -8.67 6.22 7.88
C LEU A 69 -9.97 6.41 7.09
N LEU A 70 -11.02 5.68 7.43
CA LEU A 70 -12.32 5.84 6.80
C LEU A 70 -12.89 7.25 7.01
N VAL A 71 -12.80 7.76 8.24
CA VAL A 71 -13.26 9.12 8.59
C VAL A 71 -12.47 10.16 7.79
N LEU A 72 -11.15 10.02 7.76
CA LEU A 72 -10.25 10.98 7.15
C LEU A 72 -10.30 10.95 5.60
N ALA A 73 -10.46 9.77 5.00
CA ALA A 73 -10.62 9.61 3.55
C ALA A 73 -12.05 9.93 3.06
N GLY A 74 -13.05 9.87 3.95
CA GLY A 74 -14.47 10.06 3.65
C GLY A 74 -15.11 8.94 2.83
N SER A 75 -14.35 7.96 2.32
CA SER A 75 -14.88 6.80 1.60
C SER A 75 -13.91 5.62 1.62
N VAL A 76 -14.46 4.41 1.52
CA VAL A 76 -13.67 3.16 1.46
C VAL A 76 -12.74 3.16 0.24
N LYS A 77 -13.23 3.60 -0.92
CA LYS A 77 -12.42 3.63 -2.16
C LYS A 77 -11.20 4.55 -2.03
N LYS A 78 -11.37 5.75 -1.44
CA LYS A 78 -10.25 6.68 -1.21
C LYS A 78 -9.25 6.11 -0.20
N ALA A 79 -9.75 5.49 0.88
CA ALA A 79 -8.89 4.82 1.87
C ALA A 79 -8.04 3.69 1.25
N GLN A 80 -8.66 2.86 0.40
CA GLN A 80 -7.95 1.78 -0.31
C GLN A 80 -6.87 2.33 -1.25
N LYS A 81 -7.19 3.35 -2.05
CA LYS A 81 -6.20 4.02 -2.92
C LYS A 81 -5.04 4.64 -2.14
N ALA A 82 -5.32 5.23 -0.97
CA ALA A 82 -4.29 5.77 -0.10
C ALA A 82 -3.35 4.67 0.42
N ILE A 83 -3.91 3.53 0.82
CA ILE A 83 -3.13 2.34 1.18
C ILE A 83 -2.27 1.86 0.01
N ASP A 84 -2.82 1.79 -1.20
CA ASP A 84 -2.08 1.32 -2.39
C ASP A 84 -0.86 2.21 -2.73
N LYS A 85 -1.04 3.54 -2.65
CA LYS A 85 0.06 4.49 -2.87
C LYS A 85 1.18 4.31 -1.84
N VAL A 86 0.82 4.17 -0.57
CA VAL A 86 1.80 3.96 0.51
C VAL A 86 2.44 2.60 0.40
N ALA A 87 1.68 1.56 0.04
CA ALA A 87 2.18 0.21 -0.14
C ALA A 87 3.22 0.13 -1.24
N THR A 88 2.93 0.69 -2.42
CA THR A 88 3.89 0.73 -3.55
C THR A 88 5.14 1.53 -3.20
N TRP A 89 4.99 2.69 -2.57
CA TRP A 89 6.11 3.48 -2.06
C TRP A 89 6.99 2.72 -1.06
N ALA A 90 6.37 2.06 -0.07
CA ALA A 90 7.09 1.33 0.97
C ALA A 90 7.78 0.06 0.43
N GLN A 91 7.09 -0.70 -0.43
CA GLN A 91 7.63 -1.88 -1.09
C GLN A 91 8.84 -1.55 -1.96
N SER A 92 8.78 -0.46 -2.73
CA SER A 92 9.93 -0.01 -3.55
C SER A 92 11.17 0.37 -2.74
N ARG A 93 11.01 0.62 -1.43
CA ARG A 93 12.09 0.99 -0.50
C ARG A 93 12.39 -0.10 0.52
N ASN A 94 11.78 -1.27 0.39
CA ASN A 94 11.87 -2.37 1.34
C ASN A 94 11.55 -1.94 2.79
N LEU A 95 10.59 -1.04 2.96
CA LEU A 95 10.14 -0.54 4.27
C LEU A 95 8.90 -1.29 4.74
N ASP A 96 8.84 -1.59 6.03
CA ASP A 96 7.59 -1.99 6.65
C ASP A 96 6.64 -0.78 6.78
N TYR A 97 5.35 -1.05 6.70
CA TYR A 97 4.32 -0.02 6.74
C TYR A 97 3.08 -0.54 7.45
N ALA A 98 2.47 0.30 8.27
CA ALA A 98 1.19 0.01 8.92
C ALA A 98 0.09 0.91 8.33
N ILE A 99 -1.16 0.71 8.73
CA ILE A 99 -2.24 1.64 8.39
C ILE A 99 -1.90 3.04 8.92
N GLU A 100 -1.18 3.12 10.04
CA GLU A 100 -0.71 4.37 10.62
C GLU A 100 0.29 5.12 9.74
N THR A 101 1.08 4.41 8.94
CA THR A 101 1.99 5.03 7.97
C THR A 101 1.21 5.85 6.94
N VAL A 102 -0.02 5.45 6.61
CA VAL A 102 -0.91 6.20 5.72
C VAL A 102 -1.31 7.53 6.33
N PHE A 103 -1.52 7.61 7.65
CA PHE A 103 -1.78 8.89 8.33
C PHE A 103 -0.56 9.79 8.33
N LYS A 104 0.61 9.24 8.68
CA LYS A 104 1.86 9.99 8.74
C LYS A 104 2.24 10.59 7.38
N LYS A 105 1.84 9.92 6.30
CA LYS A 105 2.08 10.36 4.93
C LYS A 105 0.87 11.00 4.26
N TRP A 106 -0.20 11.32 5.00
CA TRP A 106 -1.46 11.75 4.39
C TRP A 106 -1.33 13.02 3.54
N LEU A 107 -0.63 14.05 4.06
CA LEU A 107 -0.39 15.30 3.33
C LEU A 107 0.59 15.14 2.17
N GLU A 108 1.42 14.10 2.20
CA GLU A 108 2.44 13.83 1.19
C GLU A 108 2.02 12.74 0.20
N ILE A 109 0.83 12.16 0.34
CA ILE A 109 0.44 10.92 -0.34
C ILE A 109 0.47 11.06 -1.86
N ASP A 110 0.16 12.26 -2.38
CA ASP A 110 0.16 12.54 -3.80
C ASP A 110 1.58 12.78 -4.36
N ARG A 111 2.55 13.07 -3.49
CA ARG A 111 3.96 13.23 -3.83
C ARG A 111 4.76 11.94 -3.66
N LEU A 112 4.18 10.91 -3.03
CA LEU A 112 4.83 9.61 -2.87
C LEU A 112 5.02 8.96 -4.25
N LYS A 113 6.28 8.91 -4.69
CA LYS A 113 6.68 8.13 -5.86
C LYS A 113 7.43 6.86 -5.42
N PRO A 114 7.12 5.70 -6.03
CA PRO A 114 7.97 4.53 -5.90
C PRO A 114 9.43 4.89 -6.18
N LYS A 115 10.37 4.27 -5.48
CA LYS A 115 11.80 4.40 -5.78
C LYS A 115 11.99 3.94 -7.22
N GLU A 116 12.56 4.80 -8.05
CA GLU A 116 12.85 4.44 -9.43
C GLU A 116 13.85 3.28 -9.41
N ILE A 117 13.52 2.24 -10.19
CA ILE A 117 14.38 1.08 -10.36
C ILE A 117 15.51 1.52 -11.28
N VAL A 118 16.56 2.12 -10.69
CA VAL A 118 17.77 2.50 -11.41
C VAL A 118 18.54 1.21 -11.69
N LYS A 119 18.51 0.77 -12.95
CA LYS A 119 19.41 -0.28 -13.41
C LYS A 119 20.81 0.30 -13.46
N LYS A 120 21.72 -0.31 -12.71
CA LYS A 120 23.13 0.07 -12.74
C LYS A 120 23.84 -0.84 -13.73
N PRO A 121 24.64 -0.29 -14.66
CA PRO A 121 25.39 -1.09 -15.62
C PRO A 121 26.59 -1.73 -14.93
N TYR A 122 26.83 -3.00 -15.26
CA TYR A 122 27.98 -3.78 -14.82
C TYR A 122 28.62 -4.47 -16.02
N TYR A 123 29.91 -4.72 -15.94
CA TYR A 123 30.63 -5.56 -16.89
C TYR A 123 31.59 -6.46 -16.12
N ASP A 124 31.52 -7.76 -16.36
CA ASP A 124 32.33 -8.78 -15.66
C ASP A 124 32.29 -8.63 -14.11
N GLY A 125 31.09 -8.38 -13.57
CA GLY A 125 30.90 -8.17 -12.13
C GLY A 125 31.31 -6.79 -11.59
N ASN A 126 31.96 -5.94 -12.40
CA ASN A 126 32.44 -4.62 -12.01
C ASN A 126 31.48 -3.50 -12.40
N TYR A 127 31.42 -2.43 -11.61
CA TYR A 127 30.49 -1.32 -11.82
C TYR A 127 30.94 -0.44 -12.99
N MET A 128 30.00 -0.03 -13.84
CA MET A 128 30.27 0.83 -14.97
C MET A 128 29.72 2.25 -14.76
N VAL A 129 30.44 3.23 -15.30
CA VAL A 129 30.05 4.64 -15.30
C VAL A 129 30.11 5.20 -16.72
N TRP A 130 29.04 5.88 -17.14
CA TRP A 130 29.04 6.64 -18.39
C TRP A 130 29.65 8.01 -18.15
N SER A 131 30.58 8.43 -19.02
CA SER A 131 31.14 9.77 -19.02
C SER A 131 30.51 10.59 -20.14
N ASP A 132 29.70 11.60 -19.80
CA ASP A 132 29.07 12.47 -20.80
C ASP A 132 30.09 13.32 -21.57
N SER A 133 31.18 13.74 -20.92
CA SER A 133 32.24 14.54 -21.54
C SER A 133 33.02 13.77 -22.59
N LYS A 134 33.27 12.48 -22.34
CA LYS A 134 34.02 11.60 -23.26
C LYS A 134 33.12 10.74 -24.15
N ARG A 135 31.81 10.70 -23.87
CA ARG A 135 30.81 9.83 -24.51
C ARG A 135 31.22 8.36 -24.54
N LYS A 136 31.75 7.88 -23.41
CA LYS A 136 32.30 6.52 -23.27
C LYS A 136 31.93 5.91 -21.92
N TRP A 137 31.90 4.58 -21.90
CA TRP A 137 31.74 3.77 -20.70
C TRP A 137 33.10 3.50 -20.05
N TYR A 138 33.15 3.56 -18.72
CA TYR A 138 34.30 3.18 -17.91
C TYR A 138 33.90 2.10 -16.91
N VAL A 139 34.73 1.08 -16.77
CA VAL A 139 34.63 0.04 -15.75
C VAL A 139 35.51 0.44 -14.58
N ILE A 140 34.95 0.45 -13.36
CA ILE A 140 35.70 0.69 -12.14
C ILE A 140 36.14 -0.65 -11.56
N THR A 141 37.45 -0.91 -11.50
CA THR A 141 37.99 -2.13 -10.92
C THR A 141 37.86 -2.12 -9.38
N PRO A 142 37.95 -3.28 -8.70
CA PRO A 142 37.97 -3.33 -7.24
C PRO A 142 39.10 -2.49 -6.61
N GLU A 143 40.21 -2.31 -7.33
CA GLU A 143 41.37 -1.51 -6.96
C GLU A 143 41.14 0.01 -7.14
N GLY A 144 40.02 0.40 -7.76
CA GLY A 144 39.63 1.79 -7.98
C GLY A 144 40.13 2.40 -9.30
N GLU A 145 40.67 1.59 -10.21
CA GLU A 145 41.11 2.04 -11.53
C GLU A 145 39.94 2.20 -12.49
N TRP A 146 40.05 3.16 -13.41
CA TRP A 146 39.03 3.43 -14.43
C TRP A 146 39.51 2.92 -15.79
N LEU A 147 38.97 1.79 -16.22
CA LEU A 147 39.31 1.19 -17.51
C LEU A 147 38.24 1.56 -18.55
N GLU A 148 38.66 2.03 -19.71
CA GLU A 148 37.74 2.33 -20.81
C GLU A 148 37.11 1.04 -21.34
N PHE A 149 35.79 1.00 -21.43
CA PHE A 149 35.05 -0.14 -21.96
C PHE A 149 35.08 -0.12 -23.49
N ALA A 150 35.66 -1.16 -24.10
CA ALA A 150 35.77 -1.33 -25.55
C ALA A 150 34.89 -2.46 -26.13
N GLY A 151 33.98 -3.03 -25.32
CA GLY A 151 33.08 -4.11 -25.72
C GLY A 151 31.79 -3.63 -26.40
N LYS A 152 30.85 -4.56 -26.64
CA LYS A 152 29.53 -4.24 -27.20
C LYS A 152 28.54 -3.91 -26.08
N GLU A 153 27.49 -3.17 -26.40
CA GLU A 153 26.44 -2.84 -25.43
C GLU A 153 25.70 -4.08 -24.90
N GLU A 154 25.66 -5.15 -25.69
CA GLU A 154 25.11 -6.46 -25.31
C GLU A 154 25.85 -7.12 -24.13
N ASP A 155 27.13 -6.79 -23.95
CA ASP A 155 27.96 -7.32 -22.88
C ASP A 155 27.71 -6.60 -21.54
N ILE A 156 26.93 -5.51 -21.55
CA ILE A 156 26.60 -4.74 -20.34
C ILE A 156 25.48 -5.43 -19.56
N GLU A 157 25.81 -5.89 -18.36
CA GLU A 157 24.87 -6.46 -17.42
C GLU A 157 24.14 -5.36 -16.63
N TRP A 158 22.86 -5.15 -16.94
CA TRP A 158 22.02 -4.20 -16.21
C TRP A 158 21.45 -4.82 -14.95
N LYS A 159 22.10 -4.57 -13.79
CA LYS A 159 21.66 -5.10 -12.50
C LYS A 159 20.75 -4.12 -11.77
N THR A 160 19.66 -4.65 -11.23
CA THR A 160 18.76 -3.91 -10.34
C THR A 160 19.30 -3.95 -8.92
N ILE A 161 19.67 -2.80 -8.37
CA ILE A 161 19.99 -2.68 -6.94
C ILE A 161 18.67 -2.52 -6.18
N LYS A 162 18.35 -3.48 -5.30
CA LYS A 162 17.19 -3.39 -4.41
C LYS A 162 17.45 -2.34 -3.32
#